data_AF-A0A2M8WJ11-F1
#
_entry.id   AF-A0A2M8WJ11-F1
#
_cell.length_a   1.000
_cell.length_b   1.000
_cell.length_c   1.000
_cell.angle_alpha   90.00
_cell.angle_beta   90.00
_cell.angle_gamma   90.00
#
_symmetry.space_group_name_H-M   'P 1'
#
loop_
_entity.id
_entity.type
_entity.pdbx_description
1 polymer ?
#
loop_
_entity_poly.entity_id
_entity_poly.type
_entity_poly.pdbx_seq_one_letter_code
_entity_poly.pdbx_strand_id
1 'polypeptide(L)'
;MADLKIDLDAVTSLGSSLTKVAGEFDGANAHSDRIAGAVGHGHLADTVRDFAHKWDDTRGKMTDNLKALADAATNVAQAFTDTDGELAKALTDDGSSTPAPSPTHAPVPAQ
;
A
#
# COMPACT_ATOMS: atom_id res chain seq x y z
N MET A 1 -9.73 -3.48 -26.89
CA MET A 1 -9.69 -3.17 -25.44
C MET A 1 -8.59 -4.04 -24.85
N ALA A 2 -7.60 -3.44 -24.20
CA ALA A 2 -6.55 -4.23 -23.55
C ALA A 2 -7.19 -4.93 -22.34
N ASP A 3 -7.11 -6.26 -22.30
CA ASP A 3 -7.50 -7.06 -21.14
C ASP A 3 -6.44 -6.83 -20.05
N LEU A 4 -6.71 -5.90 -19.14
CA LEU A 4 -5.81 -5.58 -18.04
C LEU A 4 -6.11 -6.50 -16.86
N LYS A 5 -5.16 -7.38 -16.55
CA LYS A 5 -5.20 -8.28 -15.39
C LYS A 5 -4.22 -7.80 -14.34
N ILE A 6 -4.74 -7.40 -13.18
CA ILE A 6 -3.96 -7.01 -12.01
C ILE A 6 -4.32 -7.92 -10.84
N ASP A 7 -3.29 -8.42 -10.17
CA ASP A 7 -3.42 -9.07 -8.86
C ASP A 7 -3.30 -8.00 -7.78
N LEU A 8 -4.44 -7.61 -7.21
CA LEU A 8 -4.52 -6.51 -6.26
C LEU A 8 -3.90 -6.85 -4.91
N ASP A 9 -3.93 -8.13 -4.52
CA ASP A 9 -3.28 -8.63 -3.31
C ASP A 9 -1.76 -8.56 -3.44
N ALA A 10 -1.23 -8.96 -4.61
CA ALA A 10 0.19 -8.85 -4.90
C ALA A 10 0.68 -7.40 -4.90
N VAL A 11 -0.09 -6.47 -5.49
CA VAL A 11 0.26 -5.03 -5.50
C VAL A 11 0.22 -4.44 -4.09
N THR A 12 -0.77 -4.80 -3.29
CA THR A 12 -0.87 -4.34 -1.89
C THR A 12 0.27 -4.89 -1.03
N SER A 13 0.62 -6.16 -1.23
CA SER A 13 1.75 -6.82 -0.57
C SER A 13 3.09 -6.19 -0.97
N LEU A 14 3.25 -5.82 -2.23
CA LEU A 14 4.43 -5.11 -2.72
C LEU A 14 4.59 -3.77 -2.02
N GLY A 15 3.53 -2.93 -1.97
CA GLY A 15 3.56 -1.65 -1.26
C GLY A 15 3.95 -1.82 0.21
N SER A 16 3.33 -2.79 0.89
CA SER A 16 3.64 -3.10 2.29
C SER A 16 5.09 -3.56 2.51
N SER A 17 5.63 -4.35 1.59
CA SER A 17 7.00 -4.87 1.67
C SER A 17 8.03 -3.76 1.44
N LEU A 18 7.78 -2.89 0.47
CA LEU A 18 8.64 -1.73 0.18
C LEU A 18 8.67 -0.75 1.35
N THR A 19 7.53 -0.49 1.99
CA THR A 19 7.47 0.34 3.20
C THR A 19 8.31 -0.24 4.35
N LYS A 20 8.27 -1.57 4.54
CA LYS A 20 9.10 -2.22 5.57
C LYS A 20 10.59 -2.05 5.27
N VAL A 21 11.02 -2.33 4.04
CA VAL A 21 12.43 -2.19 3.65
C VAL A 21 12.89 -0.73 3.76
N ALA A 22 12.05 0.24 3.36
CA ALA A 22 12.35 1.66 3.55
C ALA A 22 12.56 2.02 5.03
N GLY A 23 11.72 1.47 5.93
CA GLY A 23 11.87 1.66 7.37
C GLY A 23 13.15 1.04 7.96
N GLU A 24 13.55 -0.14 7.47
CA GLU A 24 14.82 -0.77 7.86
C GLU A 24 16.03 0.08 7.43
N PHE A 25 15.98 0.66 6.23
CA PHE A 25 17.04 1.55 5.76
C PHE A 25 17.08 2.85 6.57
N ASP A 26 15.95 3.42 6.95
CA ASP A 26 15.90 4.62 7.80
C ASP A 26 16.52 4.35 9.19
N GLY A 27 16.25 3.17 9.77
CA GLY A 27 16.78 2.75 11.06
C GLY A 27 18.26 2.37 11.07
N ALA A 28 18.87 2.10 9.90
CA ALA A 28 20.23 1.59 9.82
C ALA A 28 21.31 2.58 10.29
N ASN A 29 21.02 3.90 10.33
CA ASN A 29 22.00 4.88 10.78
C ASN A 29 22.34 4.69 12.28
N ALA A 30 21.33 4.35 13.09
CA ALA A 30 21.48 4.09 14.53
C ALA A 30 22.38 2.86 14.84
N HIS A 31 22.65 2.00 13.86
CA HIS A 31 23.51 0.83 14.03
C HIS A 31 24.99 1.15 13.83
N SER A 32 25.32 2.17 13.04
CA SER A 32 26.70 2.48 12.68
C SER A 32 27.53 2.99 13.85
N ASP A 33 26.95 3.83 14.72
CA ASP A 33 27.62 4.31 15.93
C ASP A 33 27.87 3.20 16.95
N ARG A 34 26.92 2.27 17.09
CA ARG A 34 27.08 1.08 17.93
C ARG A 34 28.20 0.18 17.41
N ILE A 35 28.24 -0.05 16.10
CA ILE A 35 29.30 -0.84 15.47
C ILE A 35 30.65 -0.18 15.70
N ALA A 36 30.76 1.14 15.48
CA ALA A 36 31.99 1.90 15.74
C ALA A 36 32.46 1.78 17.21
N GLY A 37 31.53 1.79 18.17
CA GLY A 37 31.84 1.55 19.58
C GLY A 37 32.32 0.12 19.90
N ALA A 38 31.89 -0.87 19.12
CA ALA A 38 32.21 -2.28 19.35
C ALA A 38 33.58 -2.71 18.79
N VAL A 39 34.18 -1.94 17.87
CA VAL A 39 35.40 -2.38 17.16
C VAL A 39 36.67 -2.32 18.02
N GLY A 40 36.64 -1.66 19.18
CA GLY A 40 37.74 -1.65 20.17
C GLY A 40 39.01 -0.90 19.76
N HIS A 41 39.12 -0.44 18.51
CA HIS A 41 40.27 0.29 17.98
C HIS A 41 39.86 1.66 17.45
N GLY A 42 40.45 2.74 17.97
CA GLY A 42 40.03 4.13 17.70
C GLY A 42 39.98 4.49 16.21
N HIS A 43 41.08 4.27 15.48
CA HIS A 43 41.12 4.58 14.04
C HIS A 43 40.10 3.78 13.21
N LEU A 44 39.80 2.55 13.63
CA LEU A 44 38.84 1.71 12.92
C LEU A 44 37.40 2.16 13.23
N ALA A 45 37.13 2.55 14.47
CA ALA A 45 35.87 3.18 14.85
C ALA A 45 35.61 4.46 14.04
N ASP A 46 36.64 5.32 13.88
CA ASP A 46 36.51 6.55 13.09
C ASP A 46 36.28 6.26 11.61
N THR A 47 36.99 5.27 11.04
CA THR A 47 36.77 4.84 9.65
C THR A 47 35.34 4.32 9.44
N VAL A 48 34.79 3.57 10.39
CA VAL A 48 33.41 3.05 10.33
C VAL A 48 32.40 4.20 10.39
N ARG A 49 32.59 5.19 11.26
CA ARG A 49 31.73 6.38 11.33
C ARG A 49 31.79 7.19 10.03
N ASP A 50 33.00 7.45 9.53
CA ASP A 50 33.21 8.18 8.27
C ASP A 50 32.52 7.50 7.09
N PHE A 51 32.64 6.17 7.00
CA PHE A 51 31.93 5.39 5.99
C PHE A 51 30.41 5.52 6.13
N ALA A 52 29.90 5.34 7.35
CA ALA A 52 28.46 5.43 7.61
C ALA A 52 27.89 6.80 7.24
N HIS A 53 28.54 7.88 7.67
CA HIS A 53 28.14 9.25 7.35
C HIS A 53 28.21 9.54 5.84
N LYS A 54 29.27 9.10 5.15
CA LYS A 54 29.37 9.26 3.69
C LYS A 54 28.31 8.45 2.94
N TRP A 55 27.81 7.37 3.54
CA TRP A 55 26.77 6.53 2.96
C TRP A 55 25.36 7.07 3.19
N ASP A 56 25.15 8.01 4.13
CA ASP A 56 23.83 8.53 4.49
C ASP A 56 23.07 9.09 3.27
N ASP A 57 23.72 9.85 2.39
CA ASP A 57 23.09 10.36 1.17
C ASP A 57 22.61 9.25 0.23
N THR A 58 23.40 8.19 0.09
CA THR A 58 23.03 7.05 -0.77
C THR A 58 21.88 6.27 -0.15
N ARG A 59 21.93 6.06 1.17
CA ARG A 59 20.84 5.42 1.91
C ARG A 59 19.55 6.24 1.83
N GLY A 60 19.62 7.56 2.00
CA GLY A 60 18.49 8.47 1.88
C GLY A 60 17.81 8.36 0.51
N LYS A 61 18.59 8.43 -0.58
CA LYS A 61 18.07 8.26 -1.94
C LYS A 61 17.41 6.88 -2.15
N MET A 62 17.99 5.81 -1.62
CA MET A 62 17.38 4.48 -1.70
C MET A 62 16.06 4.41 -0.93
N THR A 63 16.02 4.96 0.29
CA THR A 63 14.81 5.05 1.12
C THR A 63 13.71 5.84 0.42
N ASP A 64 14.03 6.98 -0.17
CA ASP A 64 13.05 7.83 -0.88
C ASP A 64 12.48 7.12 -2.10
N ASN A 65 13.32 6.42 -2.87
CA ASN A 65 12.85 5.63 -4.02
C ASN A 65 11.94 4.47 -3.59
N LEU A 66 12.26 3.79 -2.48
CA LEU A 66 11.42 2.72 -1.93
C LEU A 66 10.06 3.25 -1.47
N LYS A 67 10.03 4.41 -0.80
CA LYS A 67 8.79 5.09 -0.38
C LYS A 67 7.96 5.47 -1.60
N ALA A 68 8.57 6.09 -2.61
CA ALA A 68 7.87 6.47 -3.84
C ALA A 68 7.25 5.26 -4.56
N LEU A 69 7.95 4.13 -4.60
CA LEU A 69 7.42 2.90 -5.20
C LEU A 69 6.30 2.28 -4.34
N ALA A 70 6.42 2.33 -3.01
CA ALA A 70 5.37 1.89 -2.10
C ALA A 70 4.09 2.71 -2.24
N ASP A 71 4.22 4.04 -2.36
CA ASP A 71 3.12 4.97 -2.58
C ASP A 71 2.45 4.69 -3.93
N ALA A 72 3.24 4.49 -4.99
CA ALA A 72 2.72 4.15 -6.31
C ALA A 72 1.92 2.84 -6.28
N ALA A 73 2.44 1.78 -5.64
CA ALA A 73 1.73 0.51 -5.49
C ALA A 73 0.41 0.68 -4.72
N THR A 74 0.43 1.42 -3.62
CA THR A 74 -0.77 1.70 -2.81
C THR A 74 -1.81 2.48 -3.61
N ASN A 75 -1.40 3.50 -4.35
CA ASN A 75 -2.28 4.30 -5.19
C ASN A 75 -2.93 3.47 -6.31
N VAL A 76 -2.18 2.56 -6.92
CA VAL A 76 -2.73 1.63 -7.91
C VAL A 76 -3.80 0.74 -7.26
N ALA A 77 -3.49 0.10 -6.13
CA ALA A 77 -4.45 -0.76 -5.43
C ALA A 77 -5.75 -0.01 -5.05
N GLN A 78 -5.59 1.21 -4.55
CA GLN A 78 -6.71 2.07 -4.16
C GLN A 78 -7.57 2.46 -5.36
N ALA A 79 -6.97 2.91 -6.47
CA ALA A 79 -7.70 3.35 -7.66
C ALA A 79 -8.56 2.23 -8.26
N PHE A 80 -8.04 1.00 -8.31
CA PHE A 80 -8.82 -0.16 -8.76
C PHE A 80 -9.95 -0.50 -7.80
N THR A 81 -9.68 -0.53 -6.49
CA THR A 81 -10.70 -0.82 -5.48
C THR A 81 -11.85 0.20 -5.52
N ASP A 82 -11.53 1.48 -5.65
CA ASP A 82 -12.52 2.55 -5.70
C ASP A 82 -13.36 2.46 -6.98
N THR A 83 -12.71 2.28 -8.12
CA THR A 83 -13.39 2.14 -9.42
C THR A 83 -14.34 0.93 -9.42
N ASP A 84 -13.90 -0.22 -8.92
CA ASP A 84 -14.73 -1.43 -8.81
C ASP A 84 -15.89 -1.22 -7.83
N GLY A 85 -15.66 -0.54 -6.72
CA GLY A 85 -16.69 -0.20 -5.74
C GLY A 85 -17.76 0.75 -6.28
N GLU A 86 -17.38 1.75 -7.06
CA GLU A 86 -18.30 2.65 -7.75
C GLU A 86 -19.15 1.90 -8.79
N LEU A 87 -18.53 1.02 -9.57
CA LEU A 87 -19.23 0.20 -10.56
C LEU A 87 -20.22 -0.77 -9.90
N ALA A 88 -19.83 -1.43 -8.82
CA ALA A 88 -20.70 -2.32 -8.05
C ALA A 88 -21.92 -1.59 -7.48
N LYS A 89 -21.73 -0.36 -6.97
CA LYS A 89 -22.82 0.50 -6.51
C LYS A 89 -23.77 0.85 -7.64
N ALA A 90 -23.26 1.31 -8.78
CA ALA A 90 -24.08 1.67 -9.94
C ALA A 90 -24.95 0.50 -10.41
N LEU A 91 -24.40 -0.72 -10.45
CA LEU A 91 -25.12 -1.94 -10.81
C LEU A 91 -26.22 -2.32 -9.79
N THR A 92 -25.97 -2.09 -8.50
CA THR A 92 -26.92 -2.43 -7.43
C THR A 92 -28.08 -1.43 -7.36
N ASP A 93 -27.79 -0.13 -7.58
CA ASP A 93 -28.80 0.94 -7.57
C ASP A 93 -29.79 0.78 -8.73
N ASP A 94 -29.31 0.45 -9.94
CA ASP A 94 -30.14 0.25 -11.13
C ASP A 94 -31.07 -0.98 -11.01
N GLY A 95 -30.64 -2.04 -10.31
CA GLY A 95 -31.41 -3.27 -10.09
C GLY A 95 -32.49 -3.21 -9.01
N SER A 96 -32.49 -2.15 -8.17
CA SER A 96 -33.43 -2.02 -7.04
C SER A 96 -34.83 -1.50 -7.42
N SER A 97 -35.06 -1.17 -8.70
CA SER A 97 -36.38 -0.78 -9.24
C SER A 97 -37.20 -1.99 -9.73
N THR A 98 -37.46 -2.98 -8.87
CA THR A 98 -38.53 -3.97 -9.12
C THR A 98 -39.80 -3.47 -8.43
N PRO A 99 -40.87 -3.10 -9.16
CA PRO A 99 -42.12 -2.71 -8.53
C PRO A 99 -42.70 -3.92 -7.80
N ALA A 100 -43.02 -3.75 -6.51
CA ALA A 100 -43.75 -4.74 -5.73
C ALA A 100 -45.03 -5.14 -6.48
N PRO A 101 -45.41 -6.43 -6.53
CA PRO A 101 -46.66 -6.83 -7.17
C PRO A 101 -47.82 -6.18 -6.40
N SER A 102 -48.61 -5.36 -7.10
CA SER A 102 -49.81 -4.72 -6.57
C SER A 102 -50.71 -5.76 -5.89
N PRO A 103 -51.27 -5.48 -4.70
CA PRO A 103 -52.24 -6.39 -4.09
C PRO A 103 -53.49 -6.41 -4.98
N THR A 104 -53.69 -7.54 -5.67
CA THR A 104 -54.91 -7.82 -6.43
C THR A 104 -56.11 -7.71 -5.50
N HIS A 105 -56.98 -6.74 -5.79
CA HIS A 105 -58.29 -6.59 -5.19
C HIS A 105 -59.13 -7.85 -5.43
N ALA A 106 -59.34 -8.66 -4.40
CA ALA A 106 -60.30 -9.76 -4.43
C ALA A 106 -61.70 -9.23 -4.10
N PRO A 107 -62.76 -9.67 -4.79
CA PRO A 107 -64.12 -9.21 -4.54
C PRO A 107 -64.64 -9.81 -3.23
N VAL A 108 -65.32 -8.98 -2.43
CA VAL A 108 -66.07 -9.37 -1.23
C VAL A 108 -67.30 -10.18 -1.66
N PRO A 109 -67.48 -11.44 -1.24
CA PRO A 109 -68.78 -12.08 -1.31
C PRO A 109 -69.64 -11.65 -0.12
N ALA A 110 -70.89 -11.31 -0.41
CA ALA A 110 -71.92 -11.03 0.58
C ALA A 110 -72.39 -12.32 1.29
N GLN A 111 -72.89 -12.11 2.51
CA GLN A 111 -73.47 -13.03 3.50
C GLN A 111 -72.51 -13.48 4.60
#